data_AF-A0A2N0UQU2-F1
#
_entry.id   AF-A0A2N0UQU2-F1
#
_cell.length_a   1.000
_cell.length_b   1.000
_cell.length_c   1.000
_cell.angle_alpha   90.00
_cell.angle_beta   90.00
_cell.angle_gamma   90.00
#
_symmetry.space_group_name_H-M   'P 1'
#
loop_
_entity.id
_entity.type
_entity.pdbx_description
1 polymer ?
#
loop_
_entity_poly.entity_id
_entity_poly.type
_entity_poly.pdbx_seq_one_letter_code
_entity_poly.pdbx_strand_id
1 'polypeptide(L)'
;MKIEQIFREFERALENEYYMELAKKEVMTVPLLIEVFLDDDYANSLWAEQLLECISGENPKLLYPFFEYIAKGLDSKNSYLAWNTWKILVRLLPVDSDNKFELVKEKFYDALLSHNLPEFSIACDCAVPVFYSKPNEQERILNIMKKSSEKKFYLGNDELKNSGKMAEEKVQIFLERIINDKTKAENNALLI
;
A
#
# COMPACT_ATOMS: atom_id res chain seq x y z
N MET A 1 7.46 -9.97 26.07
CA MET A 1 8.78 -9.31 26.20
C MET A 1 8.62 -7.86 26.66
N LYS A 2 9.62 -7.32 27.37
CA LYS A 2 9.72 -5.87 27.63
C LYS A 2 10.13 -5.13 26.34
N ILE A 3 9.88 -3.82 26.27
CA ILE A 3 10.19 -2.99 25.09
C ILE A 3 11.67 -3.12 24.70
N GLU A 4 12.59 -3.04 25.66
CA GLU A 4 14.03 -3.10 25.38
C GLU A 4 14.48 -4.47 24.87
N GLN A 5 13.73 -5.53 25.20
CA GLN A 5 14.00 -6.86 24.67
C GLN A 5 13.58 -6.95 23.19
N ILE A 6 12.46 -6.34 22.81
CA ILE A 6 11.98 -6.37 21.41
C ILE A 6 12.90 -5.55 20.51
N PHE A 7 13.36 -4.37 20.95
CA PHE A 7 14.36 -3.61 20.19
C PHE A 7 15.65 -4.41 19.97
N ARG A 8 16.12 -5.14 20.98
CA ARG A 8 17.26 -6.06 20.80
C ARG A 8 17.00 -7.16 19.78
N GLU A 9 15.75 -7.62 19.61
CA GLU A 9 15.44 -8.55 18.53
C GLU A 9 15.52 -7.89 17.15
N PHE A 10 15.08 -6.64 17.00
CA PHE A 10 15.16 -5.89 15.75
C PHE A 10 16.62 -5.68 15.30
N GLU A 11 17.55 -5.49 16.25
CA GLU A 11 18.99 -5.37 15.97
C GLU A 11 19.63 -6.65 15.42
N ARG A 12 18.98 -7.82 15.54
CA ARG A 12 19.55 -9.11 15.11
C ARG A 12 19.56 -9.32 13.61
N ALA A 13 18.88 -8.45 12.84
CA ALA A 13 18.78 -8.50 11.37
C ALA A 13 18.47 -9.92 10.83
N LEU A 14 17.44 -10.56 11.41
CA LEU A 14 16.97 -11.88 11.00
C LEU A 14 16.03 -11.78 9.78
N GLU A 15 15.63 -12.93 9.24
CA GLU A 15 14.67 -13.00 8.12
C GLU A 15 13.27 -12.50 8.55
N ASN A 16 12.48 -12.04 7.59
CA ASN A 16 11.15 -11.47 7.83
C ASN A 16 10.21 -12.43 8.57
N GLU A 17 10.31 -13.73 8.28
CA GLU A 17 9.49 -14.78 8.92
C GLU A 17 9.68 -14.80 10.44
N TYR A 18 10.90 -14.56 10.91
CA TYR A 18 11.17 -14.47 12.35
C TYR A 18 10.38 -13.34 13.00
N TYR A 19 10.43 -12.15 12.40
CA TYR A 19 9.75 -10.97 12.94
C TYR A 19 8.24 -11.04 12.79
N MET A 20 7.73 -11.70 11.74
CA MET A 20 6.31 -11.98 11.58
C MET A 20 5.80 -12.92 12.68
N GLU A 21 6.58 -13.95 13.04
CA GLU A 21 6.26 -14.82 14.16
C GLU A 21 6.37 -14.11 15.51
N LEU A 22 7.34 -13.21 15.66
CA LEU A 22 7.45 -12.34 16.84
C LEU A 22 6.21 -11.44 16.96
N ALA A 23 5.74 -10.84 15.86
CA ALA A 23 4.56 -10.00 15.83
C ALA A 23 3.28 -10.73 16.24
N LYS A 24 3.16 -12.03 15.91
CA LYS A 24 2.05 -12.89 16.34
C LYS A 24 2.08 -13.22 17.83
N LYS A 25 3.28 -13.33 18.43
CA LYS A 25 3.48 -13.79 19.82
C LYS A 25 3.59 -12.66 20.83
N GLU A 26 4.13 -11.52 20.42
CA GLU A 26 4.52 -10.43 21.29
C GLU A 26 3.77 -9.15 20.92
N VAL A 27 2.85 -8.73 21.80
CA VAL A 27 1.88 -7.64 21.55
C VAL A 27 2.52 -6.30 21.22
N MET A 28 3.72 -6.03 21.76
CA MET A 28 4.42 -4.75 21.57
C MET A 28 5.22 -4.70 20.26
N THR A 29 5.36 -5.82 19.53
CA THR A 29 6.16 -5.86 18.29
C THR A 29 5.62 -4.91 17.24
N VAL A 30 4.31 -4.93 16.98
CA VAL A 30 3.68 -4.07 15.97
C VAL A 30 3.74 -2.59 16.34
N PRO A 31 3.34 -2.17 17.56
CA PRO A 31 3.50 -0.78 17.98
C PRO A 31 4.93 -0.25 17.81
N LEU A 32 5.93 -1.01 18.26
CA LEU A 32 7.34 -0.59 18.15
C LEU A 32 7.82 -0.57 16.70
N LEU A 33 7.37 -1.51 15.87
CA LEU A 33 7.68 -1.50 14.44
C LEU A 33 7.10 -0.27 13.74
N ILE A 34 5.90 0.16 14.13
CA ILE A 34 5.27 1.39 13.63
C ILE A 34 6.04 2.62 14.11
N GLU A 35 6.54 2.64 15.34
CA GLU A 35 7.42 3.71 15.83
C GLU A 35 8.69 3.81 14.97
N VAL A 36 9.34 2.68 14.68
CA VAL A 36 10.52 2.65 13.80
C VAL A 36 10.19 3.09 12.37
N PHE A 37 9.03 2.67 11.84
CA PHE A 37 8.56 3.08 10.51
C PHE A 37 8.31 4.58 10.38
N LEU A 38 7.87 5.23 11.46
CA LEU A 38 7.54 6.66 11.48
C LEU A 38 8.71 7.55 11.92
N ASP A 39 9.88 6.96 12.20
CA ASP A 39 11.08 7.70 12.60
C ASP A 39 11.75 8.41 11.39
N ASP A 40 12.68 9.33 11.67
CA ASP A 40 13.44 10.05 10.66
C ASP A 40 14.67 9.25 10.15
N ASP A 41 15.01 8.10 10.77
CA ASP A 41 16.06 7.20 10.29
C ASP A 41 15.59 6.41 9.07
N TYR A 42 16.10 6.78 7.89
CA TYR A 42 15.69 6.17 6.63
C TYR A 42 15.91 4.65 6.55
N ALA A 43 17.04 4.14 7.03
CA ALA A 43 17.37 2.73 6.87
C ALA A 43 16.44 1.85 7.72
N ASN A 44 16.25 2.27 8.98
CA ASN A 44 15.35 1.58 9.90
C ASN A 44 13.89 1.73 9.49
N SER A 45 13.48 2.91 9.04
CA SER A 45 12.12 3.16 8.56
C SER A 45 11.78 2.33 7.32
N LEU A 46 12.72 2.19 6.39
CA LEU A 46 12.54 1.36 5.19
C LEU A 46 12.43 -0.12 5.55
N TRP A 47 13.28 -0.63 6.43
CA TRP A 47 13.18 -2.01 6.91
C TRP A 47 11.82 -2.25 7.60
N ALA A 48 11.38 -1.32 8.44
CA ALA A 48 10.11 -1.42 9.14
C ALA A 48 8.92 -1.36 8.19
N GLU A 49 8.95 -0.49 7.18
CA GLU A 49 7.95 -0.43 6.11
C GLU A 49 7.82 -1.78 5.39
N GLN A 50 8.93 -2.37 4.96
CA GLN A 50 8.94 -3.66 4.26
C GLN A 50 8.38 -4.79 5.13
N LEU A 51 8.75 -4.81 6.42
CA LEU A 51 8.23 -5.81 7.35
C LEU A 51 6.73 -5.62 7.62
N LEU A 52 6.24 -4.38 7.78
CA LEU A 52 4.81 -4.08 7.87
C LEU A 52 4.07 -4.46 6.59
N GLU A 53 4.68 -4.25 5.42
CA GLU A 53 4.16 -4.71 4.13
C GLU A 53 3.99 -6.24 4.16
N CYS A 54 5.02 -7.01 4.57
CA CYS A 54 4.93 -8.46 4.72
C CYS A 54 3.83 -8.91 5.70
N ILE A 55 3.78 -8.33 6.91
CA ILE A 55 2.78 -8.65 7.92
C ILE A 55 1.36 -8.36 7.41
N SER A 56 1.14 -7.23 6.73
CA SER A 56 -0.17 -6.88 6.17
C SER A 56 -0.63 -7.87 5.10
N GLY A 57 0.29 -8.49 4.37
CA GLY A 57 0.00 -9.52 3.37
C GLY A 57 -0.40 -10.86 3.97
N GLU A 58 0.22 -11.26 5.09
CA GLU A 58 -0.11 -12.52 5.77
C GLU A 58 -1.30 -12.42 6.72
N ASN A 59 -1.33 -11.38 7.55
CA ASN A 59 -2.32 -11.24 8.61
C ASN A 59 -2.70 -9.77 8.83
N PRO A 60 -3.56 -9.20 7.96
CA PRO A 60 -3.94 -7.80 8.06
C PRO A 60 -4.67 -7.45 9.36
N LYS A 61 -5.30 -8.42 10.03
CA LYS A 61 -5.98 -8.21 11.33
C LYS A 61 -5.01 -7.79 12.43
N LEU A 62 -3.73 -8.15 12.32
CA LEU A 62 -2.72 -7.78 13.30
C LEU A 62 -2.38 -6.28 13.22
N LEU A 63 -2.42 -5.69 12.02
CA LEU A 63 -2.09 -4.28 11.79
C LEU A 63 -3.32 -3.36 11.76
N TYR A 64 -4.50 -3.89 11.43
CA TYR A 64 -5.72 -3.08 11.30
C TYR A 64 -6.05 -2.18 12.51
N PRO A 65 -5.84 -2.61 13.78
CA PRO A 65 -6.03 -1.71 14.93
C PRO A 65 -5.17 -0.45 14.88
N PHE A 66 -4.07 -0.46 14.12
CA PHE A 66 -3.12 0.64 13.97
C PHE A 66 -3.25 1.38 12.63
N PHE A 67 -4.32 1.16 11.86
CA PHE A 67 -4.51 1.77 10.53
C PHE A 67 -4.22 3.27 10.51
N GLU A 68 -4.78 4.02 11.46
CA GLU A 68 -4.60 5.48 11.55
C GLU A 68 -3.15 5.89 11.87
N TYR A 69 -2.42 5.08 12.63
CA TYR A 69 -1.00 5.32 12.90
C TYR A 69 -0.15 5.05 11.67
N ILE A 70 -0.39 3.93 10.97
CA ILE A 70 0.29 3.60 9.71
C ILE A 70 0.00 4.67 8.65
N ALA A 71 -1.23 5.19 8.61
CA ALA A 71 -1.63 6.22 7.66
C ALA A 71 -0.83 7.53 7.78
N LYS A 72 -0.21 7.80 8.94
CA LYS A 72 0.71 8.94 9.11
C LYS A 72 1.95 8.84 8.21
N GLY A 73 2.32 7.62 7.79
CA GLY A 73 3.40 7.40 6.84
C GLY A 73 3.18 8.12 5.50
N LEU A 74 1.92 8.35 5.12
CA LEU A 74 1.56 9.11 3.91
C LEU A 74 2.06 10.57 3.95
N ASP A 75 2.31 11.11 5.15
CA ASP A 75 2.81 12.47 5.37
C ASP A 75 4.33 12.50 5.60
N SER A 76 5.04 11.39 5.35
CA SER A 76 6.50 11.32 5.49
C SER A 76 7.20 12.32 4.57
N LYS A 77 8.23 13.00 5.10
CA LYS A 77 9.12 13.85 4.29
C LYS A 77 9.89 13.04 3.25
N ASN A 78 10.07 11.74 3.50
CA ASN A 78 10.63 10.83 2.53
C ASN A 78 9.54 10.37 1.56
N SER A 79 9.56 10.91 0.34
CA SER A 79 8.53 10.61 -0.65
C SER A 79 8.44 9.12 -0.97
N TYR A 80 9.56 8.39 -0.96
CA TYR A 80 9.54 6.94 -1.21
C TYR A 80 8.77 6.18 -0.12
N LEU A 81 8.99 6.48 1.16
CA LEU A 81 8.22 5.89 2.26
C LEU A 81 6.75 6.32 2.22
N ALA A 82 6.49 7.60 1.92
CA ALA A 82 5.13 8.10 1.78
C ALA A 82 4.34 7.32 0.72
N TRP A 83 4.92 7.10 -0.46
CA TRP A 83 4.26 6.34 -1.51
C TRP A 83 4.07 4.87 -1.16
N ASN A 84 5.09 4.23 -0.57
CA ASN A 84 5.00 2.80 -0.21
C ASN A 84 4.04 2.52 0.95
N THR A 85 3.72 3.51 1.79
CA THR A 85 2.68 3.39 2.82
C THR A 85 1.35 2.87 2.25
N TRP A 86 1.03 3.19 0.99
CA TRP A 86 -0.16 2.63 0.31
C TRP A 86 -0.17 1.11 0.26
N LYS A 87 0.98 0.45 0.04
CA LYS A 87 1.07 -1.01 -0.07
C LYS A 87 0.63 -1.71 1.21
N ILE A 88 0.88 -1.09 2.36
CA ILE A 88 0.43 -1.56 3.67
C ILE A 88 -1.07 -1.29 3.81
N LEU A 89 -1.51 -0.04 3.65
CA LEU A 89 -2.89 0.39 3.90
C LEU A 89 -3.91 -0.38 3.05
N VAL A 90 -3.63 -0.59 1.75
CA VAL A 90 -4.58 -1.27 0.86
C VAL A 90 -4.77 -2.74 1.20
N ARG A 91 -3.78 -3.38 1.85
CA ARG A 91 -3.88 -4.77 2.33
C ARG A 91 -4.70 -4.90 3.60
N LEU A 92 -4.95 -3.80 4.31
CA LEU A 92 -5.84 -3.78 5.48
C LEU A 92 -7.32 -3.65 5.10
N LEU A 93 -7.62 -3.24 3.85
CA LEU A 93 -8.99 -2.98 3.40
C LEU A 93 -9.94 -4.19 3.42
N PRO A 94 -9.50 -5.44 3.16
CA PRO A 94 -10.37 -6.60 3.29
C PRO A 94 -10.92 -6.82 4.71
N VAL A 95 -10.28 -6.25 5.73
CA VAL A 95 -10.71 -6.31 7.14
C VAL A 95 -11.15 -4.96 7.68
N ASP A 96 -11.40 -3.98 6.81
CA ASP A 96 -11.74 -2.61 7.20
C ASP A 96 -13.22 -2.45 7.61
N SER A 97 -13.56 -3.06 8.76
CA SER A 97 -14.91 -3.05 9.33
C SER A 97 -15.41 -1.66 9.72
N ASP A 98 -14.49 -0.76 10.10
CA ASP A 98 -14.81 0.58 10.59
C ASP A 98 -14.78 1.63 9.47
N ASN A 99 -14.57 1.19 8.22
CA ASN A 99 -14.46 2.03 7.04
C ASN A 99 -13.39 3.15 7.15
N LYS A 100 -12.24 2.84 7.76
CA LYS A 100 -11.11 3.77 7.95
C LYS A 100 -10.49 4.24 6.64
N PHE A 101 -10.74 3.57 5.52
CA PHE A 101 -10.36 4.07 4.21
C PHE A 101 -10.93 5.47 3.91
N GLU A 102 -12.10 5.82 4.45
CA GLU A 102 -12.69 7.16 4.30
C GLU A 102 -11.74 8.28 4.73
N LEU A 103 -10.88 8.01 5.71
CA LEU A 103 -9.91 8.97 6.24
C LEU A 103 -8.81 9.32 5.22
N VAL A 104 -8.55 8.44 4.27
CA VAL A 104 -7.40 8.53 3.35
C VAL A 104 -7.77 8.50 1.87
N LYS A 105 -9.03 8.23 1.51
CA LYS A 105 -9.42 7.99 0.12
C LYS A 105 -9.15 9.17 -0.82
N GLU A 106 -9.32 10.40 -0.34
CA GLU A 106 -9.00 11.59 -1.16
C GLU A 106 -7.50 11.66 -1.47
N LYS A 107 -6.61 11.38 -0.48
CA LYS A 107 -5.16 11.27 -0.74
C LYS A 107 -4.85 10.15 -1.72
N PHE A 108 -5.60 9.05 -1.70
CA PHE A 108 -5.42 7.97 -2.66
C PHE A 108 -5.79 8.40 -4.09
N TYR A 109 -6.87 9.16 -4.25
CA TYR A 109 -7.25 9.72 -5.55
C TYR A 109 -6.23 10.74 -6.06
N ASP A 110 -5.69 11.57 -5.17
CA ASP A 110 -4.62 12.50 -5.51
C ASP A 110 -3.36 11.74 -5.98
N ALA A 111 -3.02 10.62 -5.33
CA ALA A 111 -1.90 9.77 -5.75
C ALA A 111 -2.13 9.16 -7.15
N LEU A 112 -3.35 8.70 -7.47
CA LEU A 112 -3.72 8.23 -8.83
C LEU A 112 -3.72 9.35 -9.89
N LEU A 113 -3.80 10.60 -9.44
CA LEU A 113 -3.71 11.80 -10.27
C LEU A 113 -2.33 12.47 -10.16
N SER A 114 -1.35 11.86 -9.48
CA SER A 114 -0.08 12.49 -9.19
C SER A 114 0.71 12.79 -10.46
N HIS A 115 1.37 13.95 -10.49
CA HIS A 115 2.32 14.31 -11.55
C HIS A 115 3.71 13.70 -11.33
N ASN A 116 3.92 12.99 -10.23
CA ASN A 116 5.10 12.21 -9.95
C ASN A 116 4.91 10.77 -10.44
N LEU A 117 5.75 10.31 -11.37
CA LEU A 117 5.61 9.01 -12.01
C LEU A 117 5.72 7.83 -11.01
N PRO A 118 6.73 7.78 -10.11
CA PRO A 118 6.78 6.78 -9.04
C PRO A 118 5.52 6.71 -8.18
N GLU A 119 5.01 7.84 -7.70
CA GLU A 119 3.79 7.90 -6.87
C GLU A 119 2.58 7.35 -7.62
N PHE A 120 2.37 7.85 -8.85
CA PHE A 120 1.31 7.39 -9.73
C PHE A 120 1.39 5.87 -9.96
N SER A 121 2.59 5.37 -10.27
CA SER A 121 2.82 3.95 -10.52
C SER A 121 2.44 3.09 -9.31
N ILE A 122 2.84 3.49 -8.10
CA ILE A 122 2.51 2.76 -6.87
C ILE A 122 1.00 2.83 -6.60
N ALA A 123 0.38 3.99 -6.79
CA ALA A 123 -1.06 4.15 -6.63
C ALA A 123 -1.85 3.24 -7.59
N CYS A 124 -1.45 3.15 -8.86
CA CYS A 124 -2.04 2.23 -9.83
C CYS A 124 -1.92 0.76 -9.40
N ASP A 125 -0.75 0.35 -8.92
CA ASP A 125 -0.54 -1.02 -8.43
C ASP A 125 -1.44 -1.31 -7.20
N CYS A 126 -1.64 -0.30 -6.35
CA CYS A 126 -2.50 -0.36 -5.16
C CYS A 126 -4.00 -0.20 -5.47
N ALA A 127 -4.39 0.23 -6.67
CA ALA A 127 -5.80 0.43 -7.01
C ALA A 127 -6.59 -0.88 -7.09
N VAL A 128 -5.95 -2.00 -7.44
CA VAL A 128 -6.62 -3.31 -7.53
C VAL A 128 -7.22 -3.75 -6.19
N PRO A 129 -6.48 -3.84 -5.08
CA PRO A 129 -7.06 -4.22 -3.79
C PRO A 129 -8.10 -3.21 -3.28
N VAL A 130 -7.94 -1.91 -3.55
CA VAL A 130 -8.96 -0.89 -3.21
C VAL A 130 -10.25 -1.15 -3.98
N PHE A 131 -10.16 -1.37 -5.29
CA PHE A 131 -11.30 -1.63 -6.16
C PHE A 131 -12.14 -2.80 -5.66
N TYR A 132 -11.51 -3.89 -5.21
CA TYR A 132 -12.23 -5.06 -4.68
C TYR A 132 -12.78 -4.85 -3.27
N SER A 133 -11.99 -4.19 -2.41
CA SER A 133 -12.37 -4.04 -1.00
C SER A 133 -13.39 -2.93 -0.78
N LYS A 134 -13.53 -1.98 -1.73
CA LYS A 134 -14.40 -0.80 -1.62
C LYS A 134 -15.31 -0.65 -2.85
N PRO A 135 -16.43 -1.40 -2.90
CA PRO A 135 -17.35 -1.38 -4.04
C PRO A 135 -17.86 0.02 -4.43
N ASN A 136 -18.11 0.89 -3.44
CA ASN A 136 -18.61 2.24 -3.67
C ASN A 136 -17.60 3.16 -4.37
N GLU A 137 -16.32 2.79 -4.37
CA GLU A 137 -15.24 3.60 -4.93
C GLU A 137 -14.84 3.15 -6.35
N GLN A 138 -15.39 2.01 -6.83
CA GLN A 138 -15.03 1.40 -8.11
C GLN A 138 -15.25 2.33 -9.31
N GLU A 139 -16.41 2.99 -9.38
CA GLU A 139 -16.73 3.90 -10.48
C GLU A 139 -15.75 5.07 -10.53
N ARG A 140 -15.44 5.67 -9.37
CA ARG A 140 -14.50 6.79 -9.28
C ARG A 140 -13.09 6.36 -9.69
N ILE A 141 -12.60 5.21 -9.20
CA ILE A 141 -11.29 4.66 -9.57
C ILE A 141 -11.23 4.42 -11.09
N LEU A 142 -12.24 3.79 -11.69
CA LEU A 142 -12.27 3.54 -13.13
C LEU A 142 -12.22 4.84 -13.94
N ASN A 143 -12.96 5.85 -13.52
CA ASN A 143 -12.99 7.14 -14.18
C ASN A 143 -11.64 7.88 -14.07
N ILE A 144 -10.95 7.80 -12.93
CA ILE A 144 -9.61 8.35 -12.76
C ILE A 144 -8.62 7.60 -13.66
N MET A 145 -8.59 6.26 -13.60
CA MET A 145 -7.65 5.44 -14.37
C MET A 145 -7.77 5.67 -15.88
N LYS A 146 -8.99 5.77 -16.41
CA LYS A 146 -9.23 6.11 -17.84
C LYS A 146 -8.69 7.47 -18.24
N LYS A 147 -8.73 8.47 -17.35
CA LYS A 147 -8.16 9.79 -17.63
C LYS A 147 -6.63 9.76 -17.51
N SER A 148 -6.11 8.98 -16.58
CA SER A 148 -4.68 8.90 -16.32
C SER A 148 -3.89 8.13 -17.40
N SER A 149 -4.53 7.31 -18.24
CA SER A 149 -3.83 6.59 -19.34
C SER A 149 -3.25 7.52 -20.40
N GLU A 150 -3.77 8.74 -20.52
CA GLU A 150 -3.29 9.76 -21.46
C GLU A 150 -2.22 10.67 -20.85
N LYS A 151 -1.86 10.44 -19.57
CA LYS A 151 -1.01 11.33 -18.81
C LYS A 151 0.46 11.25 -19.24
N LYS A 152 1.09 12.41 -19.32
CA LYS A 152 2.54 12.57 -19.48
C LYS A 152 3.18 13.04 -18.19
N PHE A 153 4.42 12.63 -17.97
CA PHE A 153 5.19 12.97 -16.78
C PHE A 153 6.40 13.80 -17.16
N TYR A 154 6.81 14.71 -16.28
CA TYR A 154 7.82 15.73 -16.55
C TYR A 154 8.85 15.79 -15.42
N LEU A 155 10.11 16.06 -15.77
CA LEU A 155 11.16 16.45 -14.84
C LEU A 155 11.52 17.92 -15.12
N GLY A 156 11.02 18.83 -14.30
CA GLY A 156 11.02 20.25 -14.65
C GLY A 156 10.09 20.50 -15.83
N ASN A 157 10.62 21.11 -16.91
CA ASN A 157 9.86 21.38 -18.13
C ASN A 157 10.00 20.27 -19.18
N ASP A 158 10.87 19.29 -18.96
CA ASP A 158 11.18 18.25 -19.93
C ASP A 158 10.27 17.05 -19.73
N GLU A 159 9.57 16.64 -20.79
CA GLU A 159 8.78 15.41 -20.79
C GLU A 159 9.71 14.20 -20.59
N LEU A 160 9.40 13.36 -19.62
CA LEU A 160 10.09 12.08 -19.43
C LEU A 160 9.82 11.19 -20.64
N LYS A 161 10.90 10.69 -21.26
CA LYS A 161 10.83 9.84 -22.45
C LYS A 161 9.92 8.64 -22.20
N ASN A 162 8.99 8.39 -23.13
CA ASN A 162 8.01 7.30 -23.09
C ASN A 162 7.02 7.34 -21.90
N SER A 163 6.90 8.47 -21.18
CA SER A 163 6.07 8.54 -19.98
C SER A 163 4.57 8.31 -20.24
N GLY A 164 4.05 8.76 -21.38
CA GLY A 164 2.68 8.45 -21.80
C GLY A 164 2.43 6.94 -21.96
N LYS A 165 3.38 6.23 -22.59
CA LYS A 165 3.30 4.76 -22.74
C LYS A 165 3.36 4.05 -21.38
N MET A 166 4.20 4.55 -20.47
CA MET A 166 4.26 4.01 -19.09
C MET A 166 2.94 4.21 -18.34
N ALA A 167 2.28 5.36 -18.53
CA ALA A 167 0.97 5.63 -17.95
C ALA A 167 -0.09 4.66 -18.46
N GLU A 168 -0.15 4.51 -19.79
CA GLU A 168 -1.03 3.57 -20.47
C GLU A 168 -0.81 2.13 -19.99
N GLU A 169 0.45 1.67 -19.94
CA GLU A 169 0.81 0.32 -19.48
C GLU A 169 0.36 0.08 -18.02
N LYS A 170 0.54 1.07 -17.13
CA LYS A 170 0.10 0.94 -15.73
C LYS A 170 -1.41 0.84 -15.58
N VAL A 171 -2.15 1.64 -16.34
CA VAL A 171 -3.62 1.56 -16.38
C VAL A 171 -4.09 0.23 -16.98
N GLN A 172 -3.43 -0.23 -18.05
CA GLN A 172 -3.76 -1.49 -18.70
C GLN A 172 -3.54 -2.69 -17.76
N ILE A 173 -2.43 -2.73 -17.02
CA ILE A 173 -2.18 -3.78 -16.00
C ILE A 173 -3.29 -3.79 -14.95
N PHE A 174 -3.75 -2.63 -14.49
CA PHE A 174 -4.89 -2.54 -13.57
C PHE A 174 -6.17 -3.13 -14.19
N LEU A 175 -6.51 -2.74 -15.42
CA LEU A 175 -7.69 -3.21 -16.13
C LEU A 175 -7.66 -4.74 -16.34
N GLU A 176 -6.52 -5.29 -16.74
CA GLU A 176 -6.33 -6.73 -16.93
C GLU A 176 -6.52 -7.50 -15.62
N ARG A 177 -5.97 -6.99 -14.51
CA ARG A 177 -6.14 -7.61 -13.19
C ARG A 177 -7.60 -7.61 -12.75
N ILE A 178 -8.34 -6.51 -12.94
CA ILE A 178 -9.75 -6.47 -12.53
C ILE A 178 -10.67 -7.35 -13.42
N ILE A 179 -10.30 -7.58 -14.68
CA ILE A 179 -11.06 -8.45 -15.60
C ILE A 179 -10.77 -9.91 -15.29
N ASN A 180 -9.49 -10.30 -15.22
CA ASN A 180 -9.08 -11.69 -15.04
C ASN A 180 -9.63 -12.30 -13.74
N ASP A 181 -9.68 -11.52 -12.67
CA ASP A 181 -10.16 -12.01 -11.38
C ASP A 181 -11.70 -12.08 -11.31
N LYS A 182 -12.43 -11.22 -12.05
CA LYS A 182 -13.89 -11.40 -12.27
C LYS A 182 -14.20 -12.70 -13.00
N THR A 183 -13.48 -12.96 -14.10
CA THR A 183 -13.67 -14.19 -14.89
C THR A 183 -13.36 -15.45 -14.08
N LYS A 184 -12.34 -15.42 -13.20
CA LYS A 184 -12.05 -16.52 -12.27
C LYS A 184 -13.16 -16.73 -11.25
N ALA A 185 -13.71 -15.65 -10.68
CA ALA A 185 -14.80 -15.73 -9.71
C ALA A 185 -16.07 -16.33 -10.33
N GLU A 186 -16.42 -15.93 -11.55
CA GLU A 186 -17.58 -16.45 -12.30
C GLU A 186 -17.41 -17.94 -12.67
N ASN A 187 -16.22 -18.34 -13.14
CA ASN A 187 -15.95 -19.74 -13.48
C ASN A 187 -16.00 -20.66 -12.26
N ASN A 188 -15.55 -20.19 -11.09
CA ASN A 188 -15.62 -20.96 -9.84
C ASN A 188 -17.06 -21.07 -9.30
N ALA A 189 -17.92 -20.07 -9.54
CA ALA A 189 -19.32 -20.09 -9.13
C ALA A 189 -20.18 -21.05 -9.99
N LEU A 190 -19.76 -21.36 -11.21
CA LEU A 190 -20.42 -22.32 -12.11
C LEU A 190 -20.03 -23.79 -11.82
N LEU A 191 -19.04 -24.02 -10.94
CA LEU A 191 -18.53 -25.34 -10.56
C LEU A 191 -19.05 -25.82 -9.19
N ILE A 192 -19.99 -25.09 -8.58
CA ILE A 192 -20.68 -25.40 -7.31
C ILE A 192 -22.16 -25.60 -7.60
#